data_AF-A0A674BBE9-F1
#
_entry.id   AF-A0A674BBE9-F1
#
_cell.length_a   1.000
_cell.length_b   1.000
_cell.length_c   1.000
_cell.angle_alpha   90.00
_cell.angle_beta   90.00
_cell.angle_gamma   90.00
#
_symmetry.space_group_name_H-M   'P 1'
#
loop_
_entity.id
_entity.type
_entity.pdbx_description
1 polymer ?
#
loop_
_entity_poly.entity_id
_entity_poly.type
_entity_poly.pdbx_seq_one_letter_code
_entity_poly.pdbx_strand_id
1 'polypeptide(L)'
;EAFELVLRHGRNSTLLVLKAEFPGLGGGAQGAVGQLFLDVSLYILGSDSSVEHMVQAFFTRLFPLTYRHLLGGGAALISEECLRGSWKDSIAFGPYPKLIMTRLSRSLLATRVFLQALNLGIEVVNTTDHLRPGRDCGRALLRLWYCPHCQGLLGAPACKGFCQAVMSGCLGGAAEVQPHWRGYVEGLGKLAGAMRGEQDMEAVMMRLHVLVRLALRHAVKARPRLHTLVSNRQAYARTHTQSWHLTATSTSTRVLFSDPASQRCATRVLFSDPASQRCATRVLFSDPASQR
;
A
#
# COMPACT_ATOMS: atom_id res chain seq x y z
N GLU A 1 9.28 -16.84 -1.14
CA GLU A 1 9.19 -17.56 -2.44
C GLU A 1 7.77 -17.73 -2.97
N ALA A 2 6.82 -18.33 -2.23
CA ALA A 2 5.45 -18.54 -2.71
C ALA A 2 4.73 -17.26 -3.19
N PHE A 3 4.81 -16.16 -2.42
CA PHE A 3 4.20 -14.88 -2.81
C PHE A 3 4.79 -14.28 -4.09
N GLU A 4 6.10 -14.41 -4.29
CA GLU A 4 6.77 -13.94 -5.52
C GLU A 4 6.25 -14.69 -6.76
N LEU A 5 5.99 -16.00 -6.62
CA LEU A 5 5.42 -16.81 -7.69
C LEU A 5 4.00 -16.34 -8.03
N VAL A 6 3.17 -16.05 -7.03
CA VAL A 6 1.82 -15.50 -7.21
C VAL A 6 1.85 -14.13 -7.90
N LEU A 7 2.72 -13.22 -7.46
CA LEU A 7 2.88 -11.90 -8.07
C LEU A 7 3.32 -12.02 -9.53
N ARG A 8 4.27 -12.92 -9.83
CA ARG A 8 4.72 -13.19 -11.20
C ARG A 8 3.57 -13.69 -12.09
N HIS A 9 2.77 -14.64 -11.61
CA HIS A 9 1.63 -15.16 -12.36
C HIS A 9 0.53 -14.12 -12.55
N GLY A 10 0.21 -13.34 -11.51
CA GLY A 10 -0.75 -12.24 -11.59
C GLY A 10 -0.32 -11.18 -12.61
N ARG A 11 0.98 -10.80 -12.59
CA ARG A 11 1.57 -9.87 -13.55
C ARG A 11 1.44 -10.39 -14.97
N ASN A 12 1.89 -11.62 -15.22
CA ASN A 12 1.88 -12.21 -16.55
C ASN A 12 0.45 -12.36 -17.09
N SER A 13 -0.50 -12.80 -16.25
CA SER A 13 -1.91 -12.93 -16.62
C SER A 13 -2.53 -11.57 -16.99
N THR A 14 -2.20 -10.53 -16.22
CA THR A 14 -2.66 -9.16 -16.50
C THR A 14 -2.10 -8.66 -17.84
N LEU A 15 -0.80 -8.83 -18.08
CA LEU A 15 -0.16 -8.42 -19.32
C LEU A 15 -0.72 -9.16 -20.55
N LEU A 16 -0.98 -10.46 -20.43
CA LEU A 16 -1.55 -11.27 -21.49
C LEU A 16 -2.94 -10.77 -21.90
N VAL A 17 -3.82 -10.52 -20.92
CA VAL A 17 -5.18 -10.01 -21.18
C VAL A 17 -5.14 -8.62 -21.80
N LEU A 18 -4.27 -7.73 -21.30
CA LEU A 18 -4.14 -6.39 -21.87
C LEU A 18 -3.62 -6.42 -23.31
N LYS A 19 -2.65 -7.29 -23.61
CA LYS A 19 -2.11 -7.44 -24.96
C LYS A 19 -3.16 -8.01 -25.93
N ALA A 20 -3.98 -8.96 -25.47
CA ALA A 20 -5.00 -9.60 -26.29
C ALA A 20 -6.22 -8.68 -26.56
N GLU A 21 -6.74 -8.01 -25.54
CA GLU A 21 -7.98 -7.23 -25.67
C GLU A 21 -7.76 -5.74 -25.98
N PHE A 22 -6.58 -5.20 -25.65
CA PHE A 22 -6.26 -3.78 -25.81
C PHE A 22 -4.87 -3.58 -26.42
N PRO A 23 -4.60 -4.10 -27.63
CA PRO A 23 -3.28 -4.07 -28.25
C PRO A 23 -2.71 -2.65 -28.41
N GLY A 24 -3.57 -1.64 -28.54
CA GLY A 24 -3.17 -0.23 -28.64
C GLY A 24 -2.48 0.35 -27.40
N LEU A 25 -2.55 -0.31 -26.24
CA LEU A 25 -1.87 0.17 -25.01
C LEU A 25 -0.34 -0.05 -25.03
N GLY A 26 0.17 -0.91 -25.92
CA GLY A 26 1.59 -1.10 -26.19
C GLY A 26 2.46 -1.39 -24.95
N GLY A 27 3.73 -0.95 -25.01
CA GLY A 27 4.70 -1.08 -23.91
C GLY A 27 4.37 -0.25 -22.67
N GLY A 28 3.58 0.82 -22.81
CA GLY A 28 3.17 1.66 -21.67
C GLY A 28 2.34 0.90 -20.64
N ALA A 29 1.44 0.01 -21.08
CA ALA A 29 0.73 -0.87 -20.16
C ALA A 29 1.66 -1.87 -19.45
N GLN A 30 2.72 -2.32 -20.13
CA GLN A 30 3.71 -3.21 -19.50
C GLN A 30 4.44 -2.51 -18.35
N GLY A 31 4.86 -1.25 -18.55
CA GLY A 31 5.48 -0.44 -17.51
C GLY A 31 4.54 -0.17 -16.33
N ALA A 32 3.29 0.21 -16.60
CA ALA A 32 2.30 0.48 -15.55
C ALA A 32 2.00 -0.76 -14.69
N VAL A 33 1.74 -1.91 -15.34
CA VAL A 33 1.48 -3.18 -14.64
C VAL A 33 2.74 -3.65 -13.91
N GLY A 34 3.91 -3.60 -14.55
CA GLY A 34 5.18 -3.97 -13.92
C GLY A 34 5.43 -3.18 -12.64
N GLN A 35 5.22 -1.86 -12.68
CA GLN A 35 5.40 -1.00 -11.51
C GLN A 35 4.40 -1.32 -10.40
N LEU A 36 3.12 -1.56 -10.72
CA LEU A 36 2.12 -1.94 -9.71
C LEU A 36 2.54 -3.21 -8.95
N PHE A 37 2.97 -4.25 -9.67
CA PHE A 37 3.39 -5.51 -9.04
C PHE A 37 4.70 -5.37 -8.26
N LEU A 38 5.61 -4.50 -8.69
CA LEU A 38 6.81 -4.15 -7.93
C LEU A 38 6.45 -3.44 -6.62
N ASP A 39 5.60 -2.41 -6.71
CA ASP A 39 5.13 -1.66 -5.54
C ASP A 39 4.45 -2.61 -4.53
N VAL A 40 3.67 -3.59 -5.01
CA VAL A 40 3.04 -4.63 -4.17
C VAL A 40 4.07 -5.56 -3.51
N SER A 41 5.11 -6.01 -4.21
CA SER A 41 6.18 -6.82 -3.61
C SER A 41 6.89 -6.04 -2.50
N LEU A 42 7.25 -4.78 -2.76
CA LEU A 42 7.87 -3.90 -1.76
C LEU A 42 6.94 -3.63 -0.57
N TYR A 43 5.63 -3.52 -0.79
CA TYR A 43 4.65 -3.35 0.30
C TYR A 43 4.66 -4.54 1.26
N ILE A 44 4.65 -5.76 0.71
CA ILE A 44 4.69 -7.00 1.49
C ILE A 44 6.00 -7.11 2.29
N LEU A 45 7.11 -6.65 1.70
CA LEU A 45 8.44 -6.65 2.32
C LEU A 45 8.65 -5.54 3.38
N GLY A 46 7.69 -4.64 3.56
CA GLY A 46 7.73 -3.66 4.64
C GLY A 46 7.78 -2.19 4.23
N SER A 47 7.72 -1.85 2.93
CA SER A 47 7.74 -0.44 2.51
C SER A 47 6.56 0.37 3.06
N ASP A 48 6.74 1.68 3.26
CA ASP A 48 5.72 2.59 3.82
C ASP A 48 4.69 3.07 2.79
N SER A 49 4.72 2.54 1.55
CA SER A 49 3.76 2.93 0.52
C SER A 49 2.35 2.45 0.89
N SER A 50 1.32 3.28 0.69
CA SER A 50 -0.06 2.85 0.90
C SER A 50 -0.61 2.15 -0.34
N VAL A 51 -1.50 1.16 -0.15
CA VAL A 51 -2.20 0.50 -1.26
C VAL A 51 -3.00 1.50 -2.09
N GLU A 52 -3.57 2.50 -1.45
CA GLU A 52 -4.22 3.61 -2.12
C GLU A 52 -3.28 4.33 -3.10
N HIS A 53 -2.10 4.72 -2.64
CA HIS A 53 -1.10 5.38 -3.48
C HIS A 53 -0.68 4.49 -4.66
N MET A 54 -0.42 3.20 -4.43
CA MET A 54 -0.04 2.25 -5.49
C MET A 54 -1.11 2.14 -6.59
N VAL A 55 -2.38 2.01 -6.20
CA VAL A 55 -3.51 1.90 -7.13
C VAL A 55 -3.75 3.22 -7.86
N GLN A 56 -3.71 4.35 -7.15
CA GLN A 56 -3.84 5.67 -7.77
C GLN A 56 -2.72 5.94 -8.78
N ALA A 57 -1.47 5.62 -8.43
CA ALA A 57 -0.32 5.78 -9.32
C ALA A 57 -0.46 4.89 -10.57
N PHE A 58 -0.93 3.65 -10.42
CA PHE A 58 -1.23 2.76 -11.54
C PHE A 58 -2.24 3.37 -12.52
N PHE A 59 -3.40 3.83 -12.04
CA PHE A 59 -4.42 4.42 -12.92
C PHE A 59 -4.02 5.78 -13.49
N THR A 60 -3.22 6.56 -12.74
CA THR A 60 -2.63 7.82 -13.23
C THR A 60 -1.67 7.58 -14.40
N ARG A 61 -0.93 6.46 -14.40
CA ARG A 61 -0.09 6.03 -15.53
C ARG A 61 -0.92 5.45 -16.69
N LEU A 62 -2.02 4.75 -16.38
CA LEU A 62 -2.85 4.08 -17.38
C LEU A 62 -3.79 5.03 -18.15
N PHE A 63 -4.24 6.12 -17.53
CA PHE A 63 -5.23 7.02 -18.12
C PHE A 63 -4.74 7.71 -19.41
N PRO A 64 -3.54 8.32 -19.48
CA PRO A 64 -3.06 8.93 -20.71
C PRO A 64 -2.97 7.94 -21.88
N LEU A 65 -2.52 6.70 -21.61
CA LEU A 65 -2.45 5.62 -22.60
C LEU A 65 -3.84 5.23 -23.10
N THR A 66 -4.79 5.07 -22.17
CA THR A 66 -6.19 4.76 -22.47
C THR A 66 -6.81 5.84 -23.35
N TYR A 67 -6.62 7.12 -22.98
CA TYR A 67 -7.19 8.25 -23.71
C TYR A 67 -6.66 8.34 -25.14
N ARG A 68 -5.33 8.27 -25.33
CA ARG A 68 -4.71 8.41 -26.64
C ARG A 68 -5.02 7.23 -27.57
N HIS A 69 -4.90 6.00 -27.06
CA HIS A 69 -4.93 4.81 -27.91
C HIS A 69 -6.30 4.10 -27.96
N LEU A 70 -7.13 4.22 -26.93
CA LEU A 70 -8.43 3.52 -26.88
C LEU A 70 -9.63 4.46 -27.07
N LEU A 71 -9.49 5.74 -26.72
CA LEU A 71 -10.56 6.73 -26.87
C LEU A 71 -10.46 7.53 -28.18
N GLY A 72 -9.39 7.37 -28.96
CA GLY A 72 -9.16 8.13 -30.19
C GLY A 72 -8.66 9.56 -29.94
N GLY A 73 -8.13 9.85 -28.75
CA GLY A 73 -7.60 11.16 -28.38
C GLY A 73 -6.22 11.50 -28.96
N GLY A 74 -5.60 10.58 -29.72
CA GLY A 74 -4.25 10.75 -30.26
C GLY A 74 -4.05 11.94 -31.21
N ALA A 75 -5.13 12.47 -31.81
CA ALA A 75 -5.05 13.63 -32.70
C ALA A 75 -4.99 14.98 -31.95
N ALA A 76 -5.35 15.01 -30.67
CA ALA A 76 -5.35 16.24 -29.88
C ALA A 76 -4.00 16.45 -29.18
N LEU A 77 -3.39 17.63 -29.35
CA LEU A 77 -2.18 18.06 -28.64
C LEU A 77 -2.49 18.32 -27.15
N ILE A 78 -2.72 17.24 -26.40
CA ILE A 78 -3.02 17.27 -24.96
C ILE A 78 -1.79 16.78 -24.19
N SER A 79 -1.31 17.63 -23.28
CA SER A 79 -0.17 17.31 -22.42
C SER A 79 -0.51 16.13 -21.48
N GLU A 80 0.49 15.31 -21.15
CA GLU A 80 0.29 14.22 -20.19
C GLU A 80 -0.15 14.72 -18.82
N GLU A 81 0.39 15.85 -18.37
CA GLU A 81 0.05 16.42 -17.07
C GLU A 81 -1.43 16.82 -17.00
N CYS A 82 -1.98 17.37 -18.10
CA CYS A 82 -3.40 17.67 -18.18
C CYS A 82 -4.25 16.40 -18.10
N LEU A 83 -3.84 15.31 -18.77
CA LEU A 83 -4.53 14.02 -18.71
C LEU A 83 -4.46 13.41 -17.31
N ARG A 84 -3.29 13.46 -16.65
CA ARG A 84 -3.10 12.97 -15.27
C ARG A 84 -3.96 13.75 -14.27
N GLY A 85 -4.04 15.07 -14.43
CA GLY A 85 -4.96 15.90 -13.64
C GLY A 85 -6.42 15.58 -13.91
N SER A 86 -6.79 15.36 -15.18
CA SER A 86 -8.16 15.02 -15.59
C SER A 86 -8.65 13.70 -14.98
N TRP A 87 -7.74 12.72 -14.82
CA TRP A 87 -8.06 11.45 -14.20
C TRP A 87 -8.64 11.63 -12.79
N LYS A 88 -8.01 12.46 -11.94
CA LYS A 88 -8.38 12.63 -10.53
C LYS A 88 -9.84 13.07 -10.32
N ASP A 89 -10.36 13.88 -11.23
CA ASP A 89 -11.73 14.40 -11.18
C ASP A 89 -12.70 13.58 -12.05
N SER A 90 -12.22 12.51 -12.68
CA SER A 90 -13.01 11.70 -13.62
C SER A 90 -13.38 10.34 -13.03
N ILE A 91 -14.60 9.89 -13.32
CA ILE A 91 -15.05 8.50 -13.06
C ILE A 91 -14.67 7.60 -14.26
N ALA A 92 -13.52 7.86 -14.91
CA ALA A 92 -13.18 7.22 -16.19
C ALA A 92 -13.17 5.69 -16.10
N PHE A 93 -12.54 5.16 -15.05
CA PHE A 93 -12.45 3.73 -14.78
C PHE A 93 -13.59 3.20 -13.90
N GLY A 94 -14.68 3.96 -13.72
CA GLY A 94 -15.85 3.50 -12.96
C GLY A 94 -15.52 3.13 -11.51
N PRO A 95 -16.19 2.12 -10.92
CA PRO A 95 -15.96 1.71 -9.53
C PRO A 95 -14.69 0.86 -9.33
N TYR A 96 -14.04 0.46 -10.42
CA TYR A 96 -13.00 -0.58 -10.40
C TYR A 96 -11.72 -0.18 -9.65
N PRO A 97 -11.20 1.06 -9.73
CA PRO A 97 -10.05 1.47 -8.92
C PRO A 97 -10.31 1.34 -7.42
N LYS A 98 -11.48 1.75 -6.94
CA LYS A 98 -11.87 1.62 -5.53
C LYS A 98 -12.01 0.15 -5.14
N LEU A 99 -12.59 -0.69 -6.00
CA LEU A 99 -12.72 -2.13 -5.77
C LEU A 99 -11.35 -2.84 -5.69
N ILE A 100 -10.43 -2.50 -6.59
CA ILE A 100 -9.05 -3.00 -6.58
C ILE A 100 -8.36 -2.58 -5.28
N MET A 101 -8.44 -1.29 -4.93
CA MET A 101 -7.87 -0.75 -3.69
C MET A 101 -8.39 -1.50 -2.46
N THR A 102 -9.72 -1.67 -2.31
CA THR A 102 -10.28 -2.40 -1.16
C THR A 102 -9.81 -3.85 -1.08
N ARG A 103 -9.78 -4.57 -2.21
CA ARG A 103 -9.35 -5.98 -2.24
C ARG A 103 -7.85 -6.13 -1.94
N LEU A 104 -7.03 -5.26 -2.51
CA LEU A 104 -5.60 -5.23 -2.25
C LEU A 104 -5.31 -4.83 -0.81
N SER A 105 -5.96 -3.80 -0.27
CA SER A 105 -5.72 -3.35 1.11
C SER A 105 -5.98 -4.46 2.13
N ARG A 106 -7.06 -5.22 1.96
CA ARG A 106 -7.41 -6.33 2.86
C ARG A 106 -6.41 -7.48 2.75
N SER A 107 -6.12 -7.94 1.54
CA SER A 107 -5.28 -9.12 1.30
C SER A 107 -3.79 -8.87 1.56
N LEU A 108 -3.28 -7.71 1.14
CA LEU A 108 -1.87 -7.35 1.32
C LEU A 108 -1.53 -7.06 2.78
N LEU A 109 -2.43 -6.41 3.52
CA LEU A 109 -2.23 -6.18 4.95
C LEU A 109 -2.15 -7.51 5.71
N ALA A 110 -3.10 -8.43 5.44
CA ALA A 110 -3.09 -9.75 6.06
C ALA A 110 -1.78 -10.50 5.75
N THR A 111 -1.33 -10.46 4.49
CA THR A 111 -0.08 -11.08 4.05
C THR A 111 1.13 -10.49 4.76
N ARG A 112 1.24 -9.16 4.85
CA ARG A 112 2.34 -8.45 5.51
C ARG A 112 2.39 -8.80 7.00
N VAL A 113 1.24 -8.71 7.69
CA VAL A 113 1.15 -9.02 9.12
C VAL A 113 1.48 -10.50 9.37
N PHE A 114 1.08 -11.40 8.48
CA PHE A 114 1.39 -12.82 8.61
C PHE A 114 2.90 -13.10 8.51
N LEU A 115 3.58 -12.48 7.54
CA LEU A 115 5.05 -12.59 7.43
C LEU A 115 5.78 -11.97 8.62
N GLN A 116 5.33 -10.80 9.08
CA GLN A 116 5.88 -10.16 10.28
C GLN A 116 5.69 -11.04 11.51
N ALA A 117 4.50 -11.62 11.68
CA ALA A 117 4.21 -12.52 12.77
C ALA A 117 5.11 -13.76 12.72
N LEU A 118 5.30 -14.37 11.55
CA LEU A 118 6.21 -15.52 11.40
C LEU A 118 7.66 -15.18 11.76
N ASN A 119 8.16 -14.03 11.32
CA ASN A 119 9.52 -13.58 11.66
C ASN A 119 9.68 -13.38 13.18
N LEU A 120 8.69 -12.75 13.82
CA LEU A 120 8.66 -12.62 15.27
C LEU A 120 8.60 -13.99 15.96
N GLY A 121 7.84 -14.94 15.41
CA GLY A 121 7.77 -16.30 15.93
C GLY A 121 9.11 -17.01 15.90
N ILE A 122 9.86 -16.86 14.80
CA ILE A 122 11.22 -17.39 14.66
C ILE A 122 12.14 -16.75 15.72
N GLU A 123 12.07 -15.43 15.90
CA GLU A 123 12.88 -14.72 16.89
C GLU A 123 12.60 -15.18 18.32
N VAL A 124 11.32 -15.35 18.68
CA VAL A 124 10.91 -15.84 20.01
C VAL A 124 11.38 -17.28 20.25
N VAL A 125 11.19 -18.18 19.27
CA VAL A 125 11.66 -19.57 19.38
C VAL A 125 13.18 -19.61 19.51
N ASN A 126 13.89 -18.85 18.68
CA ASN A 126 15.35 -18.82 18.74
C ASN A 126 15.84 -18.26 20.09
N THR A 127 15.24 -17.19 20.58
CA THR A 127 15.60 -16.59 21.87
C THR A 127 15.32 -17.54 23.03
N THR A 128 14.17 -18.24 23.01
CA THR A 128 13.79 -19.18 24.07
C THR A 128 14.60 -20.48 24.05
N ASP A 129 15.01 -20.96 22.88
CA ASP A 129 15.88 -22.14 22.73
C ASP A 129 17.28 -21.92 23.34
N HIS A 130 17.74 -20.66 23.37
CA HIS A 130 19.02 -20.29 23.96
C HIS A 130 18.95 -20.10 25.49
N LEU A 131 17.78 -20.22 26.12
CA LEU A 131 17.64 -20.11 27.56
C LEU A 131 18.24 -21.34 28.25
N ARG A 132 19.32 -21.12 29.01
CA ARG A 132 19.95 -22.19 29.79
C ARG A 132 19.34 -22.28 31.19
N PRO A 133 19.08 -23.50 31.70
CA PRO A 133 18.65 -23.67 33.07
C PRO A 133 19.68 -23.12 34.06
N GLY A 134 19.22 -22.40 35.06
CA GLY A 134 20.10 -21.84 36.10
C GLY A 134 20.76 -22.92 36.97
N ARG A 135 21.78 -22.53 37.73
CA ARG A 135 22.46 -23.44 38.68
C ARG A 135 21.50 -24.06 39.71
N ASP A 136 20.47 -23.31 40.11
CA ASP A 136 19.41 -23.79 41.00
C ASP A 136 18.58 -24.91 40.41
N CYS A 137 18.28 -24.85 39.10
CA CYS A 137 17.61 -25.93 38.40
C CYS A 137 18.45 -27.22 38.44
N GLY A 138 19.76 -27.12 38.18
CA GLY A 138 20.66 -28.29 38.26
C GLY A 138 20.62 -28.96 39.64
N ARG A 139 20.62 -28.16 40.72
CA ARG A 139 20.46 -28.67 42.09
C ARG A 139 19.09 -29.31 42.34
N ALA A 140 18.02 -28.69 41.84
CA ALA A 140 16.65 -29.19 41.99
C ALA A 140 16.45 -30.51 41.24
N LEU A 141 16.99 -30.64 40.02
CA LEU A 141 16.96 -31.88 39.25
C LEU A 141 17.78 -32.99 39.90
N LEU A 142 18.96 -32.67 40.46
CA LEU A 142 19.75 -33.63 41.25
C LEU A 142 18.95 -34.20 42.43
N ARG A 143 18.23 -33.34 43.15
CA ARG A 143 17.35 -33.75 44.26
C ARG A 143 16.17 -34.59 43.78
N LEU A 144 15.60 -34.26 42.63
CA LEU A 144 14.47 -34.99 42.05
C LEU A 144 14.85 -36.41 41.61
N TRP A 145 16.00 -36.59 40.94
CA TRP A 145 16.36 -37.85 40.29
C TRP A 145 17.30 -38.73 41.13
N TYR A 146 18.29 -38.14 41.81
CA TYR A 146 19.40 -38.90 42.40
C TYR A 146 19.32 -39.03 43.93
N CYS A 147 18.74 -38.06 44.65
CA CYS A 147 18.63 -38.17 46.12
C CYS A 147 17.89 -39.43 46.62
N PRO A 148 16.82 -39.93 45.98
CA PRO A 148 16.17 -41.18 46.40
C PRO A 148 17.12 -42.38 46.37
N HIS A 149 17.99 -42.45 45.36
CA HIS A 149 18.99 -43.52 45.23
C HIS A 149 19.98 -43.48 46.41
N CYS A 150 20.47 -42.29 46.77
CA CYS A 150 21.36 -42.11 47.92
C CYS A 150 20.69 -42.44 49.26
N GLN A 151 19.37 -42.35 49.34
CA GLN A 151 18.56 -42.67 50.52
C GLN A 151 18.12 -44.15 50.56
N GLY A 152 18.53 -44.97 49.59
CA GLY A 152 18.13 -46.38 49.50
C GLY A 152 16.71 -46.61 48.97
N LEU A 153 16.03 -45.56 48.49
CA LEU A 153 14.70 -45.62 47.88
C LEU A 153 14.82 -45.89 46.37
N LEU A 154 15.20 -47.11 46.02
CA LEU A 154 15.35 -47.54 44.63
C LEU A 154 13.98 -47.70 43.95
N GLY A 155 13.82 -47.12 42.76
CA GLY A 155 12.62 -47.30 41.93
C GLY A 155 11.38 -46.51 42.37
N ALA A 156 11.47 -45.66 43.41
CA ALA A 156 10.37 -44.80 43.81
C ALA A 156 10.14 -43.68 42.77
N PRO A 157 8.95 -43.57 42.15
CA PRO A 157 8.67 -42.51 41.19
C PRO A 157 8.59 -41.15 41.88
N ALA A 158 9.04 -40.10 41.20
CA ALA A 158 8.91 -38.74 41.69
C ALA A 158 7.43 -38.35 41.82
N CYS A 159 7.08 -37.71 42.94
CA CYS A 159 5.74 -37.17 43.16
C CYS A 159 5.38 -36.17 42.05
N LYS A 160 4.17 -36.30 41.47
CA LYS A 160 3.71 -35.42 40.38
C LYS A 160 3.87 -33.94 40.70
N GLY A 161 3.45 -33.51 41.89
CA GLY A 161 3.55 -32.10 42.32
C GLY A 161 4.99 -31.62 42.48
N PHE A 162 5.88 -32.46 43.02
CA PHE A 162 7.29 -32.11 43.17
C PHE A 162 8.00 -32.01 41.82
N CYS A 163 7.76 -32.99 40.93
CA CYS A 163 8.25 -32.94 39.55
C CYS A 163 7.80 -31.65 38.85
N GLN A 164 6.51 -31.31 38.95
CA GLN A 164 5.95 -30.13 38.31
C GLN A 164 6.57 -28.83 38.86
N ALA A 165 6.81 -28.74 40.17
CA ALA A 165 7.48 -27.58 40.78
C ALA A 165 8.93 -27.44 40.30
N VAL A 166 9.70 -28.53 40.26
CA VAL A 166 11.08 -28.53 39.76
C VAL A 166 11.12 -28.14 38.29
N MET A 167 10.28 -28.73 37.45
CA MET A 167 10.24 -28.43 36.02
C MET A 167 9.83 -26.99 35.73
N SER A 168 8.82 -26.46 36.42
CA SER A 168 8.41 -25.05 36.27
C SER A 168 9.55 -24.08 36.65
N GLY A 169 10.27 -24.36 37.74
CA GLY A 169 11.44 -23.55 38.13
C GLY A 169 12.60 -23.67 37.14
N CYS A 170 12.77 -24.83 36.52
CA CYS A 170 13.81 -25.07 35.51
C CYS A 170 13.53 -24.39 34.17
N LEU A 171 12.26 -24.36 33.75
CA LEU A 171 11.83 -23.70 32.51
C LEU A 171 11.93 -22.17 32.59
N GLY A 172 11.88 -21.61 33.81
CA GLY A 172 12.16 -20.19 34.07
C GLY A 172 11.41 -19.26 33.12
N GLY A 173 12.15 -18.38 32.42
CA GLY A 173 11.58 -17.41 31.47
C GLY A 173 10.77 -18.04 30.32
N ALA A 174 11.04 -19.28 29.92
CA ALA A 174 10.22 -19.96 28.91
C ALA A 174 8.79 -20.24 29.40
N ALA A 175 8.62 -20.53 30.71
CA ALA A 175 7.31 -20.72 31.32
C ALA A 175 6.49 -19.43 31.35
N GLU A 176 7.15 -18.28 31.49
CA GLU A 176 6.51 -16.95 31.47
C GLU A 176 6.03 -16.56 30.06
N VAL A 177 6.78 -16.95 29.02
CA VAL A 177 6.41 -16.69 27.61
C VAL A 177 5.24 -17.56 27.14
N GLN A 178 5.09 -18.77 27.68
CA GLN A 178 4.10 -19.76 27.24
C GLN A 178 2.64 -19.27 27.09
N PRO A 179 2.04 -18.52 28.03
CA PRO A 179 0.67 -18.00 27.84
C PRO A 179 0.56 -17.03 26.66
N HIS A 180 1.55 -16.15 26.47
CA HIS A 180 1.60 -15.21 25.35
C HIS A 180 1.83 -15.94 24.03
N TRP A 181 2.70 -16.95 24.02
CA TRP A 181 2.97 -17.80 22.87
C TRP A 181 1.70 -18.51 22.37
N ARG A 182 0.89 -19.04 23.29
CA ARG A 182 -0.38 -19.69 22.95
C ARG A 182 -1.34 -18.71 22.25
N GLY A 183 -1.50 -17.51 22.78
CA GLY A 183 -2.33 -16.47 22.17
C GLY A 183 -1.80 -16.03 20.80
N TYR A 184 -0.48 -15.91 20.66
CA TYR A 184 0.19 -15.63 19.40
C TYR A 184 -0.09 -16.72 18.34
N VAL A 185 0.09 -18.01 18.69
CA VAL A 185 -0.16 -19.14 17.76
C VAL A 185 -1.63 -19.19 17.34
N GLU A 186 -2.56 -18.98 18.27
CA GLU A 186 -3.99 -18.91 17.95
C GLU A 186 -4.32 -17.75 17.00
N GLY A 187 -3.77 -16.56 17.28
CA GLY A 187 -3.91 -15.38 16.42
C GLY A 187 -3.34 -15.60 15.02
N LEU A 188 -2.16 -16.22 14.93
CA LEU A 188 -1.54 -16.59 13.66
C LEU A 188 -2.41 -17.58 12.88
N GLY A 189 -3.00 -18.56 13.55
CA GLY A 189 -3.95 -19.51 12.96
C GLY A 189 -5.20 -18.82 12.41
N LYS A 190 -5.78 -17.87 13.16
CA LYS A 190 -6.93 -17.06 12.70
C LYS A 190 -6.58 -16.24 11.47
N LEU A 191 -5.41 -15.61 11.45
CA LEU A 191 -4.92 -14.83 10.32
C LEU A 191 -4.71 -15.72 9.08
N ALA A 192 -4.07 -16.88 9.24
CA ALA A 192 -3.90 -17.87 8.17
C ALA A 192 -5.25 -18.35 7.63
N GLY A 193 -6.24 -18.55 8.50
CA GLY A 193 -7.62 -18.87 8.10
C GLY A 193 -8.26 -17.77 7.26
N ALA A 194 -8.11 -16.52 7.67
CA ALA A 194 -8.64 -15.37 6.91
C ALA A 194 -7.96 -15.22 5.53
N MET A 195 -6.65 -15.49 5.45
CA MET A 195 -5.88 -15.52 4.19
C MET A 195 -6.28 -16.66 3.24
N ARG A 196 -6.93 -17.72 3.72
CA ARG A 196 -7.54 -18.76 2.85
C ARG A 196 -8.94 -18.41 2.39
N GLY A 197 -9.53 -17.35 2.91
CA GLY A 197 -10.89 -16.91 2.61
C GLY A 197 -10.90 -15.49 2.04
N GLU A 198 -11.57 -14.59 2.74
CA GLU A 198 -11.84 -13.22 2.29
C GLU A 198 -10.59 -12.32 2.11
N GLN A 199 -9.45 -12.70 2.70
CA GLN A 199 -8.19 -11.96 2.62
C GLN A 199 -7.16 -12.68 1.73
N ASP A 200 -7.60 -13.60 0.87
CA ASP A 200 -6.73 -14.36 -0.02
C ASP A 200 -6.04 -13.47 -1.07
N MET A 201 -4.73 -13.31 -0.89
CA MET A 201 -3.87 -12.55 -1.79
C MET A 201 -3.72 -13.23 -3.15
N GLU A 202 -3.65 -14.56 -3.21
CA GLU A 202 -3.56 -15.30 -4.46
C GLU A 202 -4.82 -15.09 -5.30
N ALA A 203 -6.00 -15.25 -4.70
CA ALA A 203 -7.26 -15.00 -5.38
C ALA A 203 -7.37 -13.56 -5.91
N VAL A 204 -6.90 -12.56 -5.15
CA VAL A 204 -6.92 -11.16 -5.57
C VAL A 204 -5.95 -10.90 -6.72
N MET A 205 -4.71 -11.37 -6.64
CA MET A 205 -3.69 -11.18 -7.69
C MET A 205 -4.06 -11.88 -8.98
N MET A 206 -4.56 -13.11 -8.88
CA MET A 206 -4.99 -13.90 -10.04
C MET A 206 -6.22 -13.32 -10.71
N ARG A 207 -7.08 -12.57 -9.98
CA ARG A 207 -8.27 -11.90 -10.55
C ARG A 207 -8.05 -10.43 -10.91
N LEU A 208 -6.87 -9.87 -10.65
CA LEU A 208 -6.60 -8.45 -10.91
C LEU A 208 -6.80 -8.09 -12.40
N HIS A 209 -6.37 -8.97 -13.31
CA HIS A 209 -6.55 -8.81 -14.75
C HIS A 209 -8.02 -8.58 -15.15
N VAL A 210 -8.97 -9.23 -14.48
CA VAL A 210 -10.41 -9.05 -14.74
C VAL A 210 -10.85 -7.65 -14.36
N LEU A 211 -10.43 -7.15 -13.20
CA LEU A 211 -10.79 -5.82 -12.72
C LEU A 211 -10.18 -4.72 -13.60
N VAL A 212 -8.92 -4.87 -14.01
CA VAL A 212 -8.25 -3.93 -14.93
C VAL A 212 -8.92 -3.94 -16.30
N ARG A 213 -9.28 -5.12 -16.83
CA ARG A 213 -10.05 -5.24 -18.07
C ARG A 213 -11.39 -4.52 -17.98
N LEU A 214 -12.15 -4.74 -16.90
CA LEU A 214 -13.45 -4.10 -16.72
C LEU A 214 -13.33 -2.58 -16.58
N ALA A 215 -12.30 -2.10 -15.90
CA ALA A 215 -11.96 -0.68 -15.83
C ALA A 215 -11.75 -0.06 -17.23
N LEU A 216 -10.93 -0.71 -18.06
CA LEU A 216 -10.67 -0.25 -19.43
C LEU A 216 -11.92 -0.29 -20.31
N ARG A 217 -12.71 -1.36 -20.24
CA ARG A 217 -14.00 -1.44 -20.97
C ARG A 217 -14.96 -0.33 -20.54
N HIS A 218 -15.00 0.01 -19.25
CA HIS A 218 -15.80 1.12 -18.75
C HIS A 218 -15.33 2.46 -19.32
N ALA A 219 -14.02 2.72 -19.33
CA ALA A 219 -13.46 3.93 -19.92
C ALA A 219 -13.80 4.06 -21.41
N VAL A 220 -13.70 2.96 -22.17
CA VAL A 220 -14.09 2.93 -23.59
C VAL A 220 -15.57 3.25 -23.79
N LYS A 221 -16.47 2.72 -22.93
CA LYS A 221 -17.90 3.05 -22.97
C LYS A 221 -18.17 4.52 -22.60
N ALA A 222 -17.39 5.08 -21.69
CA ALA A 222 -17.48 6.47 -21.25
C ALA A 222 -16.82 7.48 -22.21
N ARG A 223 -16.32 7.03 -23.37
CA ARG A 223 -15.58 7.85 -24.36
C ARG A 223 -16.13 9.26 -24.59
N PRO A 224 -17.41 9.48 -24.97
CA PRO A 224 -17.90 10.82 -25.29
C PRO A 224 -17.83 11.77 -24.08
N ARG A 225 -18.18 11.28 -22.88
CA ARG A 225 -18.09 12.05 -21.64
C ARG A 225 -16.65 12.39 -21.25
N LEU A 226 -15.71 11.47 -21.51
CA LEU A 226 -14.30 11.71 -21.22
C LEU A 226 -13.66 12.73 -22.17
N HIS A 227 -14.04 12.72 -23.45
CA HIS A 227 -13.61 13.74 -24.41
C HIS A 227 -14.08 15.14 -24.03
N THR A 228 -15.35 15.30 -23.61
CA THR A 228 -15.86 16.60 -23.18
C THR A 228 -15.19 17.10 -21.90
N LEU A 229 -15.00 16.22 -20.91
CA LEU A 229 -14.30 16.56 -19.66
C LEU A 229 -12.86 17.01 -19.90
N VAL A 230 -12.10 16.26 -20.70
CA VAL A 230 -10.70 16.60 -20.99
C VAL A 230 -10.61 17.88 -21.83
N SER A 231 -11.50 18.07 -22.81
CA SER A 231 -11.55 19.29 -23.63
C SER A 231 -11.86 20.52 -22.78
N ASN A 232 -12.84 20.43 -21.88
CA ASN A 232 -13.19 21.53 -20.97
C ASN A 232 -12.04 21.88 -20.03
N ARG A 233 -11.36 20.88 -19.45
CA ARG A 233 -10.19 21.10 -18.61
C ARG A 233 -9.03 21.73 -19.37
N GLN A 234 -8.82 21.30 -20.61
CA GLN A 234 -7.80 21.89 -21.47
C GLN A 234 -8.12 23.35 -21.82
N ALA A 235 -9.38 23.68 -22.10
CA ALA A 235 -9.84 25.05 -22.29
C ALA A 235 -9.60 25.89 -21.03
N TYR A 236 -9.98 25.39 -19.86
CA TYR A 236 -9.72 26.04 -18.57
C TYR A 236 -8.23 26.27 -18.31
N ALA A 237 -7.38 25.27 -18.60
CA ALA A 237 -5.93 25.40 -18.44
C ALA A 237 -5.35 26.45 -19.40
N ARG A 238 -5.86 26.57 -20.63
CA ARG A 238 -5.43 27.58 -21.61
C ARG A 238 -5.83 29.00 -21.20
N THR A 239 -7.05 29.20 -20.68
CA THR A 239 -7.49 30.55 -20.24
C THR A 239 -6.73 31.01 -19.00
N HIS A 240 -6.46 30.11 -18.05
CA HIS A 240 -5.65 30.44 -16.87
C HIS A 240 -4.17 30.66 -17.21
N THR A 241 -3.58 29.91 -18.15
CA THR A 241 -2.18 30.16 -18.58
C THR A 241 -2.05 31.42 -19.42
N GLN A 242 -3.02 31.75 -20.28
CA GLN A 242 -3.04 33.00 -21.05
C GLN A 242 -3.22 34.25 -20.18
N SER A 243 -3.93 34.14 -19.04
CA SER A 243 -4.03 35.21 -18.03
C SER A 243 -2.65 35.63 -17.48
N TRP A 244 -1.71 34.69 -17.35
CA TRP A 244 -0.34 34.97 -16.91
C TRP A 244 0.63 35.38 -18.04
N HIS A 245 0.29 35.12 -19.31
CA HIS A 245 1.14 35.43 -20.45
C HIS A 245 0.86 36.80 -21.10
N LEU A 246 -0.22 37.48 -20.73
CA LEU A 246 -0.52 38.85 -21.17
C LEU A 246 -0.10 39.88 -20.11
N THR A 247 1.19 39.96 -19.79
CA THR A 247 1.89 41.17 -19.29
C THR A 247 3.41 40.97 -19.38
N ALA A 248 3.90 40.48 -20.52
CA ALA A 248 5.34 40.43 -20.80
C ALA A 248 5.64 41.03 -22.18
N THR A 249 5.05 42.18 -22.47
CA THR A 249 5.49 43.05 -23.56
C THR A 249 5.84 44.41 -22.98
N SER A 250 7.09 44.52 -22.54
CA SER A 250 7.91 45.75 -22.54
C SER A 250 9.04 45.55 -21.54
N THR A 251 10.26 45.76 -22.03
CA THR A 251 11.51 45.82 -21.28
C THR A 251 11.41 46.67 -20.00
N SER A 252 11.16 46.04 -18.85
CA SER A 252 11.65 46.49 -17.53
C SER A 252 11.17 45.52 -16.44
N THR A 253 12.11 44.90 -15.72
CA THR A 253 11.87 44.16 -14.48
C THR A 253 11.29 45.09 -13.41
N ARG A 254 9.95 45.08 -13.27
CA ARG A 254 9.21 45.36 -12.02
C ARG A 254 7.73 45.02 -12.21
N VAL A 255 7.31 43.88 -11.66
CA VAL A 255 5.88 43.55 -11.51
C VAL A 255 5.35 44.44 -10.39
N LEU A 256 4.63 45.50 -10.75
CA LEU A 256 3.89 46.33 -9.79
C LEU A 256 2.50 45.70 -9.60
N PHE A 257 2.26 45.14 -8.41
CA PHE A 257 0.95 44.67 -8.00
C PHE A 257 0.10 45.85 -7.53
N SER A 258 -1.10 46.01 -8.10
CA SER A 258 -2.03 47.12 -7.82
C SER A 258 -2.83 46.98 -6.52
N ASP A 259 -2.63 45.91 -5.75
CA ASP A 259 -3.33 45.63 -4.50
C ASP A 259 -2.34 45.51 -3.32
N PRO A 260 -2.47 46.32 -2.25
CA PRO A 260 -1.59 46.26 -1.08
C PRO A 260 -1.64 44.93 -0.31
N ALA A 261 -2.64 44.07 -0.54
CA ALA A 261 -2.68 42.72 0.03
C ALA A 261 -1.76 41.73 -0.71
N SER A 262 -1.66 41.85 -2.04
CA SER A 262 -0.84 40.96 -2.88
C SER A 262 0.67 41.22 -2.74
N GLN A 263 1.07 42.46 -2.44
CA GLN A 263 2.48 42.81 -2.23
C GLN A 263 3.09 42.16 -0.98
N ARG A 264 2.28 41.80 0.03
CA ARG A 264 2.76 41.14 1.26
C ARG A 264 3.01 39.63 1.10
N CYS A 265 2.40 38.98 0.12
CA CYS A 265 2.66 37.55 -0.15
C CYS A 265 3.94 37.32 -0.95
N ALA A 266 4.34 38.27 -1.81
CA ALA A 266 5.50 38.09 -2.70
C ALA A 266 6.85 38.11 -1.96
N THR A 267 6.95 38.76 -0.79
CA THR A 267 8.22 38.90 -0.04
C THR A 267 8.53 37.76 0.92
N ARG A 268 7.68 36.72 1.02
CA ARG A 268 7.88 35.59 1.97
C ARG A 268 7.75 34.19 1.38
N VAL A 269 7.83 34.02 0.06
CA VAL A 269 7.91 32.67 -0.54
C VAL A 269 9.37 32.22 -0.60
N LEU A 270 9.92 31.84 0.55
CA LEU A 270 10.93 30.77 0.61
C LEU A 270 10.15 29.50 0.93
N PHE A 271 10.16 28.57 -0.03
CA PHE A 271 9.53 27.25 0.08
C PHE A 271 10.16 26.48 1.25
N SER A 272 9.58 26.54 2.46
CA SER A 272 9.78 25.58 3.58
C SER A 272 8.88 25.81 4.81
N ASP A 273 7.72 26.47 4.72
CA ASP A 273 6.88 26.76 5.92
C ASP A 273 5.41 26.28 5.79
N PRO A 274 4.87 25.49 6.75
CA PRO A 274 3.46 25.05 6.81
C PRO A 274 2.42 26.19 6.82
N ALA A 275 2.80 27.43 7.12
CA ALA A 275 1.88 28.57 7.06
C ALA A 275 1.47 28.96 5.62
N SER A 276 2.28 28.61 4.61
CA SER A 276 2.03 29.00 3.20
C SER A 276 0.87 28.21 2.55
N GLN A 277 0.63 26.98 3.01
CA GLN A 277 -0.51 26.16 2.55
C GLN A 277 -1.88 26.73 2.95
N ARG A 278 -1.93 27.56 4.02
CA ARG A 278 -3.17 28.26 4.42
C ARG A 278 -3.51 29.48 3.54
N CYS A 279 -2.53 30.06 2.84
CA CYS A 279 -2.80 31.14 1.88
C CYS A 279 -3.41 30.60 0.57
N ALA A 280 -2.95 29.44 0.09
CA ALA A 280 -3.51 28.82 -1.12
C ALA A 280 -5.00 28.44 -0.97
N THR A 281 -5.42 28.03 0.23
CA THR A 281 -6.82 27.71 0.54
C THR A 281 -7.72 28.94 0.70
N ARG A 282 -7.17 30.12 1.03
CA ARG A 282 -7.95 31.37 1.07
C ARG A 282 -8.18 31.99 -0.31
N VAL A 283 -7.24 31.82 -1.26
CA VAL A 283 -7.41 32.34 -2.63
C VAL A 283 -8.48 31.54 -3.41
N LEU A 284 -8.72 30.28 -3.05
CA LEU A 284 -9.77 29.44 -3.65
C LEU A 284 -11.22 29.82 -3.24
N PHE A 285 -11.42 30.73 -2.28
CA PHE A 285 -12.76 31.15 -1.83
C PHE A 285 -13.16 32.57 -2.24
N SER A 286 -12.37 33.26 -3.05
CA SER A 286 -12.73 34.56 -3.62
C SER A 286 -13.04 34.44 -5.10
N ASP A 287 -14.12 33.70 -5.39
CA ASP A 287 -14.81 33.72 -6.68
C ASP A 287 -15.57 35.06 -6.80
N PRO A 288 -15.33 35.91 -7.83
CA PRO A 288 -16.09 37.14 -8.00
C PRO A 288 -17.52 36.90 -8.50
N ALA A 289 -17.94 35.65 -8.75
CA ALA A 289 -19.29 35.34 -9.20
C ALA A 289 -20.34 35.20 -8.06
N SER A 290 -19.97 35.37 -6.79
CA SER A 290 -20.91 35.28 -5.65
C SER A 290 -21.43 36.64 -5.14
N GLN A 291 -21.21 37.75 -5.85
CA GLN A 291 -21.66 39.09 -5.42
C GLN A 291 -22.39 39.91 -6.49
N ARG A 292 -23.15 39.26 -7.37
CA ARG A 292 -24.26 39.89 -8.10
C ARG A 292 -25.47 38.99 -8.17
#